data_AF-A0A830CI53-F1
#
_entry.id   AF-A0A830CI53-F1
#
_cell.length_a   1.000
_cell.length_b   1.000
_cell.length_c   1.000
_cell.angle_alpha   90.00
_cell.angle_beta   90.00
_cell.angle_gamma   90.00
#
_symmetry.space_group_name_H-M   'P 1'
#
loop_
_entity.id
_entity.type
_entity.pdbx_description
1 polymer ?
#
loop_
_entity_poly.entity_id
_entity_poly.type
_entity_poly.pdbx_seq_one_letter_code
_entity_poly.pdbx_strand_id
1 'polypeptide(L)'
;LSFLKEIGFSKTLVEKIVKSRPDLLSTNIEKTLKPRIKIFQDLGFSPDDIAKVISNDPWILKKSTTNLVTNIEFLKSCGVAMEQIIWAMRYFRRFISSKPEHMEKFVDKVDEIGVSRNSKMFIHAVRVISSMNENTLEQKLTTFRDFGFSDDDIRAAFRNAPLVFGMSEEKIKEVKEVILAVGKYEMASIVSNPIVFMYSIEKRYKPRIKVLEVLGSKGLIEKWPCLATLCRMSDKKFYKKFVGSHLDEVGDLYVAKSVISGNRGE
;
A
#
# COMPACT_ATOMS: atom_id res chain seq x y z
N LEU A 1 15.22 12.73 -26.87
CA LEU A 1 14.86 11.34 -26.51
C LEU A 1 16.08 10.42 -26.38
N SER A 2 17.13 10.58 -27.20
CA SER A 2 18.42 9.89 -27.04
C SER A 2 18.97 9.99 -25.62
N PHE A 3 18.96 11.19 -25.05
CA PHE A 3 19.36 11.45 -23.66
C PHE A 3 18.70 10.54 -22.62
N LEU A 4 17.38 10.30 -22.71
CA LEU A 4 16.71 9.40 -21.76
C LEU A 4 17.18 7.96 -21.91
N LYS A 5 17.45 7.52 -23.16
CA LYS A 5 18.01 6.19 -23.42
C LYS A 5 19.44 6.05 -22.89
N GLU A 6 20.25 7.09 -23.03
CA GLU A 6 21.62 7.15 -22.48
C GLU A 6 21.62 7.03 -20.95
N ILE A 7 20.60 7.56 -20.28
CA ILE A 7 20.42 7.44 -18.83
C ILE A 7 19.70 6.13 -18.45
N GLY A 8 19.58 5.17 -19.37
CA GLY A 8 19.07 3.84 -19.07
C GLY A 8 17.55 3.68 -19.11
N PHE A 9 16.81 4.64 -19.65
CA PHE A 9 15.36 4.46 -19.86
C PHE A 9 15.13 3.49 -21.03
N SER A 10 14.33 2.46 -20.79
CA SER A 10 13.94 1.52 -21.84
C SER A 10 13.06 2.19 -22.91
N LYS A 11 13.06 1.65 -24.14
CA LYS A 11 12.24 2.16 -25.25
C LYS A 11 10.76 2.26 -24.87
N THR A 12 10.23 1.21 -24.24
CA THR A 12 8.82 1.15 -23.80
C THR A 12 8.51 2.22 -22.75
N LEU A 13 9.46 2.50 -21.86
CA LEU A 13 9.31 3.54 -20.85
C LEU A 13 9.32 4.94 -21.45
N VAL A 14 10.25 5.20 -22.38
CA VAL A 14 10.29 6.47 -23.13
C VAL A 14 8.99 6.69 -23.90
N GLU A 15 8.47 5.66 -24.57
CA GLU A 15 7.17 5.75 -25.27
C GLU A 15 6.01 6.06 -24.32
N LYS A 16 5.98 5.41 -23.15
CA LYS A 16 4.96 5.68 -22.11
C LYS A 16 5.05 7.13 -21.62
N ILE A 17 6.25 7.63 -21.32
CA ILE A 17 6.46 9.01 -20.87
C ILE A 17 6.00 9.98 -21.96
N VAL A 18 6.43 9.82 -23.21
CA VAL A 18 6.06 10.70 -24.32
C VAL A 18 4.55 10.69 -24.58
N LYS A 19 3.90 9.51 -24.53
CA LYS A 19 2.43 9.42 -24.66
C LYS A 19 1.71 10.18 -23.54
N SER A 20 2.20 10.04 -22.31
CA SER A 20 1.63 10.77 -21.17
C SER A 20 1.97 12.26 -21.17
N ARG A 21 3.10 12.64 -21.79
CA ARG A 21 3.71 13.98 -21.77
C ARG A 21 4.42 14.33 -23.09
N PRO A 22 3.67 14.75 -24.11
CA PRO A 22 4.26 15.20 -25.37
C PRO A 22 5.14 16.45 -25.20
N ASP A 23 4.88 17.28 -24.18
CA ASP A 23 5.65 18.49 -23.86
C ASP A 23 7.10 18.21 -23.41
N LEU A 24 7.41 16.95 -23.07
CA LEU A 24 8.79 16.55 -22.80
C LEU A 24 9.66 16.64 -24.07
N LEU A 25 9.06 16.56 -25.26
CA LEU A 25 9.76 16.71 -26.54
C LEU A 25 10.24 18.14 -26.79
N SER A 26 9.57 19.14 -26.21
CA SER A 26 9.94 20.55 -26.30
C SER A 26 10.71 21.07 -25.06
N THR A 27 11.01 20.19 -24.10
CA THR A 27 11.74 20.58 -22.87
C THR A 27 13.23 20.70 -23.13
N ASN A 28 13.85 21.78 -22.65
CA ASN A 28 15.30 21.98 -22.77
C ASN A 28 16.07 20.95 -21.92
N ILE A 29 16.88 20.11 -22.59
CA ILE A 29 17.62 19.03 -21.93
C ILE A 29 18.67 19.59 -20.96
N GLU A 30 19.49 20.54 -21.39
CA GLU A 30 20.60 21.09 -20.61
C GLU A 30 20.13 21.91 -19.41
N LYS A 31 19.11 22.75 -19.61
CA LYS A 31 18.63 23.68 -18.58
C LYS A 31 17.61 23.07 -17.62
N THR A 32 16.91 22.01 -18.05
CA THR A 32 15.80 21.45 -17.26
C THR A 32 16.01 19.98 -16.91
N LEU A 33 16.22 19.10 -17.88
CA LEU A 33 16.23 17.65 -17.60
C LEU A 33 17.52 17.20 -16.90
N LYS A 34 18.69 17.61 -17.39
CA LYS A 34 19.99 17.22 -16.80
C LYS A 34 20.12 17.62 -15.33
N PRO A 35 19.85 18.87 -14.91
CA PRO A 35 19.96 19.25 -13.50
C PRO A 35 19.00 18.45 -12.61
N ARG A 36 17.77 18.17 -13.09
CA ARG A 36 16.77 17.42 -12.31
C ARG A 36 17.17 15.96 -12.13
N ILE A 37 17.68 15.33 -13.18
CA ILE A 37 18.17 13.95 -13.11
C ILE A 37 19.38 13.89 -12.18
N LYS A 38 20.31 14.86 -12.27
CA LYS A 38 21.46 14.94 -11.38
C LYS A 38 21.05 15.04 -9.91
N ILE A 39 20.02 15.81 -9.57
CA ILE A 39 19.50 15.85 -8.19
C ILE A 39 19.10 14.46 -7.69
N PHE A 40 18.40 13.66 -8.50
CA PHE A 40 18.05 12.30 -8.08
C PHE A 40 19.27 11.39 -7.96
N GLN A 41 20.26 11.53 -8.84
CA GLN A 41 21.52 10.78 -8.76
C GLN A 41 22.29 11.14 -7.48
N ASP A 42 22.39 12.43 -7.15
CA ASP A 42 23.05 12.94 -5.95
C ASP A 42 22.31 12.46 -4.67
N LEU A 43 20.99 12.28 -4.76
CA LEU A 43 20.18 11.66 -3.70
C LEU A 43 20.33 10.13 -3.61
N GLY A 44 21.11 9.49 -4.48
CA GLY A 44 21.37 8.05 -4.47
C GLY A 44 20.37 7.19 -5.23
N PHE A 45 19.58 7.76 -6.13
CA PHE A 45 18.66 6.98 -6.98
C PHE A 45 19.43 6.31 -8.12
N SER A 46 19.15 5.04 -8.36
CA SER A 46 19.67 4.36 -9.56
C SER A 46 18.98 4.89 -10.82
N PRO A 47 19.59 4.72 -12.02
CA PRO A 47 18.95 5.07 -13.27
C PRO A 47 17.56 4.44 -13.46
N ASP A 48 17.37 3.20 -13.01
CA ASP A 48 16.09 2.48 -13.06
C ASP A 48 15.06 3.07 -12.09
N ASP A 49 15.47 3.51 -10.90
CA ASP A 49 14.58 4.19 -9.94
C ASP A 49 14.11 5.53 -10.49
N ILE A 50 15.02 6.32 -11.07
CA ILE A 50 14.72 7.59 -11.72
C ILE A 50 13.70 7.37 -12.84
N ALA A 51 13.94 6.36 -13.67
CA ALA A 51 13.02 5.91 -14.70
C ALA A 51 11.63 5.59 -14.15
N LYS A 52 11.54 4.78 -13.09
CA LYS A 52 10.28 4.41 -12.45
C LYS A 52 9.56 5.61 -11.84
N VAL A 53 10.27 6.50 -11.15
CA VAL A 53 9.68 7.70 -10.52
C VAL A 53 9.10 8.64 -11.59
N ILE A 54 9.90 8.98 -12.60
CA ILE A 54 9.47 9.89 -13.68
C ILE A 54 8.32 9.30 -14.49
N SER A 55 8.29 7.98 -14.68
CA SER A 55 7.22 7.33 -15.43
C SER A 55 5.89 7.25 -14.68
N ASN A 56 5.92 7.35 -13.35
CA ASN A 56 4.73 7.42 -12.52
C ASN A 56 4.26 8.86 -12.31
N ASP A 57 5.19 9.81 -12.16
CA ASP A 57 4.87 11.24 -12.15
C ASP A 57 5.87 12.08 -12.96
N PRO A 58 5.60 12.29 -14.25
CA PRO A 58 6.44 13.15 -15.07
C PRO A 58 6.49 14.62 -14.61
N TRP A 59 5.50 15.08 -13.83
CA TRP A 59 5.46 16.47 -13.34
C TRP A 59 6.59 16.79 -12.36
N ILE A 60 7.23 15.78 -11.79
CA ILE A 60 8.34 15.94 -10.86
C ILE A 60 9.51 16.72 -11.47
N LEU A 61 9.65 16.70 -12.81
CA LEU A 61 10.70 17.40 -13.54
C LEU A 61 10.48 18.93 -13.64
N LYS A 62 9.25 19.41 -13.41
CA LYS A 62 8.90 20.84 -13.52
C LYS A 62 8.75 21.55 -12.18
N LYS A 63 8.50 20.83 -11.09
CA LYS A 63 8.31 21.44 -9.76
C LYS A 63 9.64 21.79 -9.11
N SER A 64 9.60 22.74 -8.17
CA SER A 64 10.71 22.93 -7.24
C SER A 64 10.98 21.62 -6.50
N THR A 65 12.24 21.23 -6.48
CA THR A 65 12.72 20.03 -5.79
C THR A 65 13.25 20.33 -4.39
N THR A 66 13.22 21.59 -3.94
CA THR A 66 13.82 21.99 -2.64
C THR A 66 13.21 21.21 -1.47
N ASN A 67 11.88 21.22 -1.34
CA ASN A 67 11.20 20.47 -0.29
C ASN A 67 11.41 18.96 -0.42
N LEU A 68 11.42 18.45 -1.66
CA LEU A 68 11.62 17.04 -1.94
C LEU A 68 12.99 16.56 -1.50
N VAL A 69 14.05 17.30 -1.85
CA VAL A 69 15.43 17.01 -1.43
C VAL A 69 15.54 17.06 0.08
N THR A 70 15.02 18.13 0.70
CA THR A 70 15.06 18.31 2.16
C THR A 70 14.37 17.16 2.89
N ASN A 71 13.17 16.78 2.46
CA ASN A 71 12.42 15.68 3.07
C ASN A 71 13.08 14.32 2.84
N ILE A 72 13.69 14.06 1.68
CA ILE A 72 14.41 12.81 1.42
C ILE A 72 15.63 12.69 2.34
N GLU A 73 16.43 13.76 2.46
CA GLU A 73 17.58 13.77 3.37
C GLU A 73 17.16 13.65 4.83
N PHE A 74 16.08 14.31 5.24
CA PHE A 74 15.52 14.15 6.58
C PHE A 74 15.01 12.72 6.84
N LEU A 75 14.30 12.11 5.90
CA LEU A 75 13.83 10.72 6.06
C LEU A 75 15.01 9.73 6.11
N LYS A 76 16.08 9.97 5.34
CA LYS A 76 17.33 9.20 5.45
C LYS A 76 17.97 9.37 6.82
N SER A 77 18.04 10.58 7.37
CA SER A 77 18.58 10.82 8.72
C SER A 77 17.70 10.19 9.81
N CYS A 78 16.42 9.98 9.54
CA CYS A 78 15.52 9.17 10.37
C CYS A 78 15.72 7.66 10.22
N GLY A 79 16.65 7.19 9.38
CA GLY A 79 16.93 5.77 9.15
C GLY A 79 16.00 5.08 8.15
N VAL A 80 15.21 5.83 7.38
CA VAL A 80 14.33 5.26 6.35
C VAL A 80 15.17 4.80 5.16
N ALA A 81 15.02 3.53 4.78
CA ALA A 81 15.75 2.94 3.67
C ALA A 81 15.34 3.57 2.32
N MET A 82 16.27 3.64 1.37
CA MET A 82 16.01 4.26 0.06
C MET A 82 14.87 3.57 -0.70
N GLU A 83 14.75 2.25 -0.59
CA GLU A 83 13.67 1.48 -1.21
C GLU A 83 12.29 1.91 -0.71
N GLN A 84 12.20 2.26 0.58
CA GLN A 84 10.98 2.77 1.20
C GLN A 84 10.65 4.20 0.74
N ILE A 85 11.67 5.04 0.58
CA ILE A 85 11.52 6.40 0.05
C ILE A 85 11.06 6.34 -1.42
N ILE A 86 11.67 5.48 -2.24
CA ILE A 86 11.28 5.26 -3.64
C ILE A 86 9.83 4.78 -3.73
N TRP A 87 9.44 3.83 -2.87
CA TRP A 87 8.04 3.41 -2.76
C TRP A 87 7.13 4.59 -2.43
N ALA A 88 7.45 5.39 -1.41
CA ALA A 88 6.66 6.55 -1.02
C ALA A 88 6.57 7.60 -2.15
N MET A 89 7.62 7.82 -2.92
CA MET A 89 7.60 8.71 -4.07
C MET A 89 6.70 8.22 -5.19
N ARG A 90 6.72 6.92 -5.47
CA ARG A 90 5.92 6.32 -6.55
C ARG A 90 4.42 6.39 -6.28
N TYR A 91 4.00 6.13 -5.05
CA TYR A 91 2.58 6.03 -4.71
C TYR A 91 2.05 7.30 -4.01
N PHE A 92 2.92 8.08 -3.37
CA PHE A 92 2.55 9.13 -2.43
C PHE A 92 3.37 10.41 -2.58
N ARG A 93 3.59 10.85 -3.82
CA ARG A 93 4.35 12.07 -4.10
C ARG A 93 3.98 13.30 -3.27
N ARG A 94 2.68 13.56 -3.09
CA ARG A 94 2.20 14.73 -2.32
C ARG A 94 2.73 14.73 -0.89
N PHE A 95 2.93 13.55 -0.31
CA PHE A 95 3.54 13.37 1.01
C PHE A 95 5.02 13.75 0.98
N ILE A 96 5.82 13.22 0.05
CA ILE A 96 7.26 13.53 -0.03
C ILE A 96 7.53 15.02 -0.38
N SER A 97 6.62 15.67 -1.10
CA SER A 97 6.75 17.09 -1.48
C SER A 97 6.10 18.06 -0.49
N SER A 98 5.70 17.61 0.71
CA SER A 98 5.16 18.48 1.76
C SER A 98 6.20 19.52 2.20
N LYS A 99 5.77 20.54 2.95
CA LYS A 99 6.72 21.46 3.59
C LYS A 99 7.58 20.70 4.62
N PRO A 100 8.90 20.94 4.70
CA PRO A 100 9.78 20.23 5.63
C PRO A 100 9.30 20.26 7.09
N GLU A 101 8.78 21.41 7.54
CA GLU A 101 8.27 21.59 8.90
C GLU A 101 7.05 20.69 9.19
N HIS A 102 6.30 20.28 8.16
CA HIS A 102 5.23 19.31 8.33
C HIS A 102 5.77 17.88 8.39
N MET A 103 6.79 17.56 7.59
CA MET A 103 7.41 16.24 7.60
C MET A 103 7.99 15.90 8.98
N GLU A 104 8.69 16.87 9.59
CA GLU A 104 9.19 16.76 10.96
C GLU A 104 8.07 16.47 11.95
N LYS A 105 7.00 17.28 11.93
CA LYS A 105 5.82 17.06 12.81
C LYS A 105 5.17 15.69 12.63
N PHE A 106 5.12 15.17 11.39
CA PHE A 106 4.58 13.84 11.14
C PHE A 106 5.48 12.74 11.72
N VAL A 107 6.80 12.91 11.63
CA VAL A 107 7.77 12.01 12.24
C VAL A 107 7.67 12.05 13.76
N ASP A 108 7.63 13.24 14.36
CA ASP A 108 7.51 13.42 15.81
C ASP A 108 6.25 12.73 16.36
N LYS A 109 5.12 12.88 15.66
CA LYS A 109 3.86 12.22 16.06
C LYS A 109 3.97 10.70 15.99
N VAL A 110 4.68 10.16 15.01
CA VAL A 110 4.88 8.71 14.87
C VAL A 110 5.82 8.17 15.95
N ASP A 111 6.83 8.96 16.33
CA ASP A 111 7.71 8.64 17.47
C ASP A 111 6.95 8.68 18.80
N GLU A 112 6.06 9.66 19.01
CA GLU A 112 5.16 9.75 20.18
C GLU A 112 4.27 8.50 20.31
N ILE A 113 3.73 8.01 19.18
CA ILE A 113 2.93 6.77 19.13
C ILE A 113 3.80 5.52 19.38
N GLY A 114 5.12 5.62 19.24
CA GLY A 114 6.07 4.54 19.53
C GLY A 114 6.28 3.56 18.38
N VAL A 115 6.16 4.01 17.12
CA VAL A 115 6.59 3.20 15.97
C VAL A 115 8.10 3.36 15.81
N SER A 116 8.86 2.27 15.97
CA SER A 116 10.32 2.32 15.81
C SER A 116 10.72 2.76 14.40
N ARG A 117 11.67 3.70 14.30
CA ARG A 117 12.28 4.14 13.04
C ARG A 117 12.92 3.02 12.22
N ASN A 118 13.42 1.96 12.88
CA ASN A 118 13.98 0.78 12.21
C ASN A 118 12.91 -0.17 11.63
N SER A 119 11.63 0.06 11.95
CA SER A 119 10.54 -0.75 11.43
C SER A 119 10.25 -0.43 9.97
N LYS A 120 10.00 -1.46 9.17
CA LYS A 120 9.46 -1.29 7.81
C LYS A 120 8.13 -0.54 7.79
N MET A 121 7.40 -0.49 8.91
CA MET A 121 6.14 0.23 9.05
C MET A 121 6.30 1.72 9.33
N PHE A 122 7.50 2.20 9.67
CA PHE A 122 7.71 3.60 10.06
C PHE A 122 7.26 4.59 8.97
N ILE A 123 7.76 4.45 7.75
CA ILE A 123 7.36 5.33 6.64
C ILE A 123 5.87 5.24 6.32
N HIS A 124 5.25 4.08 6.52
CA HIS A 124 3.82 3.89 6.31
C HIS A 124 3.01 4.63 7.38
N ALA A 125 3.47 4.61 8.63
CA ALA A 125 2.88 5.38 9.72
C ALA A 125 2.98 6.88 9.48
N VAL A 126 4.17 7.39 9.14
CA VAL A 126 4.38 8.82 8.82
C VAL A 126 3.49 9.23 7.66
N ARG A 127 3.40 8.39 6.63
CA ARG A 127 2.51 8.62 5.49
C ARG A 127 1.03 8.67 5.91
N VAL A 128 0.58 7.83 6.84
CA VAL A 128 -0.82 7.85 7.29
C VAL A 128 -1.12 9.12 8.08
N ILE A 129 -0.27 9.48 9.04
CA ILE A 129 -0.39 10.73 9.80
C ILE A 129 -0.42 11.94 8.85
N SER A 130 0.43 11.96 7.82
CA SER A 130 0.46 13.06 6.84
C SER A 130 -0.83 13.26 6.05
N SER A 131 -1.74 12.29 6.04
CA SER A 131 -2.97 12.35 5.24
C SER A 131 -4.22 12.76 6.00
N MET A 132 -4.10 13.08 7.29
CA MET A 132 -5.22 13.50 8.12
C MET A 132 -4.80 14.61 9.08
N ASN A 133 -5.77 15.40 9.52
CA ASN A 133 -5.57 16.32 10.63
C ASN A 133 -5.88 15.62 11.96
N GLU A 134 -5.60 16.32 13.06
CA GLU A 134 -5.77 15.80 14.42
C GLU A 134 -7.22 15.40 14.72
N ASN A 135 -8.20 16.21 14.31
CA ASN A 135 -9.62 15.88 14.51
C ASN A 135 -10.02 14.58 13.78
N THR A 136 -9.57 14.41 12.53
CA THR A 136 -9.83 13.17 11.77
C THR A 136 -9.12 11.97 12.39
N LEU A 137 -7.92 12.16 12.96
CA LEU A 137 -7.24 11.09 13.69
C LEU A 137 -8.06 10.69 14.93
N GLU A 138 -8.47 11.64 15.77
CA GLU A 138 -9.26 11.37 16.97
C GLU A 138 -10.61 10.71 16.68
N GLN A 139 -11.29 11.14 15.62
CA GLN A 139 -12.51 10.48 15.13
C GLN A 139 -12.25 9.02 14.80
N LYS A 140 -11.17 8.72 14.05
CA LYS A 140 -10.80 7.33 13.73
C LYS A 140 -10.48 6.50 14.97
N LEU A 141 -9.70 7.05 15.90
CA LEU A 141 -9.38 6.35 17.15
C LEU A 141 -10.67 6.02 17.91
N THR A 142 -11.62 6.95 17.97
CA THR A 142 -12.95 6.74 18.56
C THR A 142 -13.72 5.63 17.83
N THR A 143 -13.75 5.64 16.49
CA THR A 143 -14.37 4.57 15.71
C THR A 143 -13.79 3.19 16.03
N PHE A 144 -12.46 3.08 16.17
CA PHE A 144 -11.84 1.80 16.56
C PHE A 144 -12.27 1.35 17.96
N ARG A 145 -12.38 2.28 18.92
CA ARG A 145 -12.90 1.98 20.27
C ARG A 145 -14.34 1.50 20.23
N ASP A 146 -15.21 2.20 19.49
CA ASP A 146 -16.62 1.81 19.29
C ASP A 146 -16.73 0.44 18.61
N PHE A 147 -15.73 0.07 17.81
CA PHE A 147 -15.65 -1.24 17.20
C PHE A 147 -15.10 -2.34 18.11
N GLY A 148 -14.71 -2.02 19.34
CA GLY A 148 -14.28 -2.97 20.35
C GLY A 148 -12.77 -3.17 20.44
N PHE A 149 -11.97 -2.26 19.91
CA PHE A 149 -10.52 -2.24 20.12
C PHE A 149 -10.20 -1.50 21.41
N SER A 150 -9.35 -2.07 22.25
CA SER A 150 -8.75 -1.31 23.36
C SER A 150 -7.70 -0.32 22.85
N ASP A 151 -7.30 0.65 23.67
CA ASP A 151 -6.21 1.57 23.30
C ASP A 151 -4.90 0.82 22.99
N ASP A 152 -4.64 -0.30 23.67
CA ASP A 152 -3.45 -1.13 23.41
C ASP A 152 -3.56 -1.88 22.08
N ASP A 153 -4.77 -2.35 21.72
CA ASP A 153 -5.03 -2.94 20.41
C ASP A 153 -4.84 -1.92 19.30
N ILE A 154 -5.31 -0.70 19.50
CA ILE A 154 -5.16 0.41 18.55
C ILE A 154 -3.68 0.73 18.33
N ARG A 155 -2.91 0.89 19.41
CA ARG A 155 -1.46 1.11 19.33
C ARG A 155 -0.74 -0.04 18.62
N ALA A 156 -1.09 -1.28 18.97
CA ALA A 156 -0.52 -2.46 18.32
C ALA A 156 -0.89 -2.53 16.83
N ALA A 157 -2.14 -2.22 16.47
CA ALA A 157 -2.60 -2.17 15.10
C ALA A 157 -1.88 -1.07 14.30
N PHE A 158 -1.69 0.11 14.88
CA PHE A 158 -0.98 1.21 14.22
C PHE A 158 0.49 0.86 13.98
N ARG A 159 1.17 0.24 14.96
CA ARG A 159 2.57 -0.20 14.80
C ARG A 159 2.76 -1.27 13.72
N ASN A 160 1.82 -2.21 13.60
CA ASN A 160 1.96 -3.38 12.73
C ASN A 160 1.29 -3.22 11.36
N ALA A 161 0.27 -2.38 11.26
CA ALA A 161 -0.49 -2.14 10.04
C ALA A 161 -1.02 -0.69 9.95
N PRO A 162 -0.14 0.34 9.92
CA PRO A 162 -0.58 1.74 9.96
C PRO A 162 -1.57 2.10 8.85
N LEU A 163 -1.43 1.49 7.67
CA LEU A 163 -2.29 1.74 6.50
C LEU A 163 -3.78 1.48 6.76
N VAL A 164 -4.11 0.65 7.75
CA VAL A 164 -5.50 0.38 8.17
C VAL A 164 -6.20 1.65 8.64
N PHE A 165 -5.47 2.57 9.27
CA PHE A 165 -6.00 3.86 9.73
C PHE A 165 -6.25 4.83 8.58
N GLY A 166 -5.79 4.52 7.36
CA GLY A 166 -6.17 5.25 6.15
C GLY A 166 -7.54 4.86 5.58
N MET A 167 -8.17 3.78 6.07
CA MET A 167 -9.46 3.29 5.56
C MET A 167 -10.64 4.15 6.05
N SER A 168 -11.74 4.15 5.30
CA SER A 168 -12.98 4.82 5.73
C SER A 168 -13.67 4.05 6.85
N GLU A 169 -14.47 4.75 7.65
CA GLU A 169 -15.19 4.17 8.79
C GLU A 169 -16.21 3.12 8.31
N GLU A 170 -16.90 3.41 7.21
CA GLU A 170 -17.86 2.51 6.58
C GLU A 170 -17.18 1.21 6.15
N LYS A 171 -15.98 1.32 5.56
CA LYS A 171 -15.22 0.16 5.12
C LYS A 171 -14.79 -0.72 6.28
N ILE A 172 -14.36 -0.13 7.39
CA ILE A 172 -13.96 -0.88 8.59
C ILE A 172 -15.20 -1.57 9.19
N LYS A 173 -16.33 -0.85 9.30
CA LYS A 173 -17.61 -1.39 9.79
C LYS A 173 -18.09 -2.56 8.96
N GLU A 174 -18.17 -2.40 7.64
CA GLU A 174 -18.68 -3.42 6.72
C GLU A 174 -17.84 -4.69 6.76
N VAL A 175 -16.50 -4.56 6.78
CA VAL A 175 -15.61 -5.73 6.89
C VAL A 175 -15.79 -6.43 8.24
N LYS A 176 -15.89 -5.67 9.35
CA LYS A 176 -16.14 -6.25 10.67
C LYS A 176 -17.43 -7.06 10.67
N GLU A 177 -18.53 -6.49 10.20
CA GLU A 177 -19.84 -7.14 10.16
C GLU A 177 -19.82 -8.41 9.31
N VAL A 178 -19.25 -8.35 8.10
CA VAL A 178 -19.13 -9.53 7.22
C VAL A 178 -18.31 -10.64 7.85
N ILE A 179 -17.18 -10.32 8.49
CA ILE A 179 -16.30 -11.33 9.09
C ILE A 179 -16.93 -11.98 10.32
N LEU A 180 -17.59 -11.21 11.18
CA LEU A 180 -18.26 -11.75 12.36
C LEU A 180 -19.51 -12.57 11.99
N ALA A 181 -20.25 -12.17 10.94
CA ALA A 181 -21.42 -12.88 10.45
C ALA A 181 -21.14 -14.32 9.99
N VAL A 182 -19.88 -14.66 9.68
CA VAL A 182 -19.46 -16.03 9.36
C VAL A 182 -19.67 -16.98 10.55
N GLY A 183 -19.69 -16.46 11.79
CA GLY A 183 -19.84 -17.28 13.00
C GLY A 183 -18.65 -18.19 13.29
N LYS A 184 -17.52 -18.00 12.57
CA LYS A 184 -16.26 -18.75 12.73
C LYS A 184 -15.11 -17.88 13.23
N TYR A 185 -15.36 -16.59 13.41
CA TYR A 185 -14.37 -15.59 13.83
C TYR A 185 -14.92 -14.71 14.94
N GLU A 186 -14.03 -14.31 15.83
CA GLU A 186 -14.33 -13.42 16.96
C GLU A 186 -13.62 -12.08 16.78
N MET A 187 -14.00 -11.08 17.57
CA MET A 187 -13.31 -9.78 17.58
C MET A 187 -11.80 -9.92 17.83
N ALA A 188 -11.38 -10.84 18.72
CA ALA A 188 -9.96 -11.13 18.96
C ALA A 188 -9.21 -11.58 17.68
N SER A 189 -9.90 -12.28 16.76
CA SER A 189 -9.32 -12.69 15.48
C SER A 189 -9.03 -11.48 14.57
N ILE A 190 -9.93 -10.49 14.58
CA ILE A 190 -9.83 -9.23 13.83
C ILE A 190 -8.74 -8.36 14.43
N VAL A 191 -8.74 -8.17 15.74
CA VAL A 191 -7.75 -7.39 16.49
C VAL A 191 -6.33 -7.91 16.24
N SER A 192 -6.16 -9.24 16.25
CA SER A 192 -4.87 -9.88 15.97
C SER A 192 -4.44 -9.77 14.49
N ASN A 193 -5.33 -9.36 13.58
CA ASN A 193 -5.08 -9.29 12.14
C ASN A 193 -5.70 -8.04 11.50
N PRO A 194 -5.27 -6.83 11.89
CA PRO A 194 -5.91 -5.57 11.45
C PRO A 194 -5.87 -5.36 9.93
N ILE A 195 -4.92 -5.99 9.23
CA ILE A 195 -4.88 -5.97 7.76
C ILE A 195 -6.13 -6.54 7.08
N VAL A 196 -7.02 -7.22 7.82
CA VAL A 196 -8.31 -7.71 7.32
C VAL A 196 -9.13 -6.59 6.65
N PHE A 197 -9.03 -5.36 7.16
CA PHE A 197 -9.74 -4.19 6.62
C PHE A 197 -9.24 -3.73 5.24
N MET A 198 -8.03 -4.15 4.85
CA MET A 198 -7.40 -3.73 3.59
C MET A 198 -7.91 -4.51 2.37
N TYR A 199 -8.60 -5.64 2.56
CA TYR A 199 -9.06 -6.48 1.44
C TYR A 199 -10.50 -6.17 1.02
N SER A 200 -10.79 -6.42 -0.26
CA SER A 200 -12.13 -6.24 -0.84
C SER A 200 -13.11 -7.30 -0.33
N ILE A 201 -14.30 -6.88 0.11
CA ILE A 201 -15.36 -7.82 0.53
C ILE A 201 -15.83 -8.64 -0.68
N GLU A 202 -16.20 -7.95 -1.76
CA GLU A 202 -16.71 -8.58 -2.99
C GLU A 202 -15.69 -9.49 -3.68
N LYS A 203 -14.43 -9.06 -3.77
CA LYS A 203 -13.41 -9.81 -4.52
C LYS A 203 -12.67 -10.84 -3.69
N ARG A 204 -12.57 -10.65 -2.36
CA ARG A 204 -11.78 -11.53 -1.47
C ARG A 204 -12.68 -12.34 -0.56
N TYR A 205 -13.49 -11.70 0.28
CA TYR A 205 -14.16 -12.39 1.38
C TYR A 205 -15.37 -13.18 0.91
N LYS A 206 -16.33 -12.55 0.23
CA LYS A 206 -17.58 -13.20 -0.20
C LYS A 206 -17.35 -14.49 -1.01
N PRO A 207 -16.49 -14.52 -2.06
CA PRO A 207 -16.27 -15.75 -2.83
C PRO A 207 -15.63 -16.85 -1.99
N ARG A 208 -14.68 -16.50 -1.11
CA ARG A 208 -13.95 -17.49 -0.30
C ARG A 208 -14.80 -18.05 0.83
N ILE A 209 -15.60 -17.20 1.49
CA ILE A 209 -16.54 -17.63 2.53
C ILE A 209 -17.54 -18.62 1.94
N LYS A 210 -18.15 -18.28 0.80
CA LYS A 210 -19.12 -19.16 0.12
C LYS A 210 -18.54 -20.54 -0.23
N VAL A 211 -17.31 -20.57 -0.77
CA VAL A 211 -16.60 -21.84 -1.03
C VAL A 211 -16.41 -22.63 0.27
N LEU A 212 -15.90 -21.99 1.33
CA LEU A 212 -15.62 -22.67 2.59
C LEU A 212 -16.90 -23.16 3.29
N GLU A 213 -18.02 -22.43 3.18
CA GLU A 213 -19.32 -22.85 3.71
C GLU A 213 -19.82 -24.13 3.02
N VAL A 214 -19.72 -24.21 1.68
CA VAL A 214 -20.11 -25.41 0.92
C VAL A 214 -19.21 -26.59 1.25
N LEU A 215 -17.89 -26.39 1.28
CA LEU A 215 -16.97 -27.48 1.65
C LEU A 215 -17.18 -27.93 3.10
N GLY A 216 -17.43 -26.98 4.00
CA GLY A 216 -17.68 -27.26 5.41
C GLY A 216 -18.97 -28.04 5.64
N SER A 217 -20.06 -27.68 4.96
CA SER A 217 -21.34 -28.39 5.07
C SER A 217 -21.28 -29.82 4.50
N LYS A 218 -20.37 -30.06 3.53
CA LYS A 218 -20.11 -31.37 2.95
C LYS A 218 -19.02 -32.19 3.66
N GLY A 219 -18.42 -31.65 4.73
CA GLY A 219 -17.31 -32.31 5.43
C GLY A 219 -16.03 -32.46 4.61
N LEU A 220 -15.86 -31.67 3.54
CA LEU A 220 -14.71 -31.71 2.62
C LEU A 220 -13.50 -30.92 3.14
N ILE A 221 -13.65 -30.20 4.26
CA ILE A 221 -12.55 -29.55 4.98
C ILE A 221 -12.56 -30.01 6.44
N GLU A 222 -11.40 -30.49 6.91
CA GLU A 222 -11.24 -30.92 8.31
C GLU A 222 -11.27 -29.73 9.29
N LYS A 223 -10.74 -28.58 8.85
CA LYS A 223 -10.60 -27.39 9.70
C LYS A 223 -10.87 -26.11 8.94
N TRP A 224 -11.69 -25.25 9.55
CA TRP A 224 -11.92 -23.89 9.08
C TRP A 224 -10.61 -23.07 9.15
N PRO A 225 -10.21 -22.37 8.07
CA PRO A 225 -8.98 -21.60 8.08
C PRO A 225 -9.07 -20.41 9.06
N CYS A 226 -7.98 -20.10 9.76
CA CYS A 226 -7.94 -18.89 10.58
C CYS A 226 -8.02 -17.62 9.71
N LEU A 227 -8.48 -16.51 10.28
CA LEU A 227 -8.70 -15.26 9.55
C LEU A 227 -7.44 -14.76 8.84
N ALA A 228 -6.28 -14.89 9.50
CA ALA A 228 -4.97 -14.59 8.93
C ALA A 228 -4.70 -15.33 7.61
N THR A 229 -5.08 -16.60 7.54
CA THR A 229 -4.92 -17.46 6.37
C THR A 229 -5.92 -17.05 5.28
N LEU A 230 -7.18 -16.85 5.65
CA LEU A 230 -8.23 -16.44 4.72
C LEU A 230 -7.90 -15.10 4.04
N CYS A 231 -7.39 -14.12 4.80
CA CYS A 231 -7.11 -12.78 4.29
C CYS A 231 -5.82 -12.73 3.45
N ARG A 232 -4.71 -13.36 3.88
CA ARG A 232 -3.39 -13.23 3.21
C ARG A 232 -3.19 -14.17 2.02
N MET A 233 -3.85 -15.32 1.98
CA MET A 233 -3.62 -16.34 0.93
C MET A 233 -3.90 -15.79 -0.47
N SER A 234 -3.00 -16.00 -1.44
CA SER A 234 -3.22 -15.59 -2.83
C SER A 234 -4.34 -16.41 -3.49
N ASP A 235 -4.96 -15.88 -4.54
CA ASP A 235 -6.04 -16.58 -5.25
C ASP A 235 -5.59 -17.92 -5.82
N LYS A 236 -4.37 -17.99 -6.37
CA LYS A 236 -3.75 -19.25 -6.85
C LYS A 236 -3.63 -20.29 -5.73
N LYS A 237 -3.19 -19.88 -4.55
CA LYS A 237 -3.06 -20.80 -3.39
C LYS A 237 -4.43 -21.22 -2.86
N PHE A 238 -5.40 -20.28 -2.82
CA PHE A 238 -6.77 -20.57 -2.40
C PHE A 238 -7.43 -21.57 -3.34
N TYR A 239 -7.34 -21.33 -4.65
CA TYR A 239 -7.85 -22.22 -5.68
C TYR A 239 -7.25 -23.62 -5.55
N LYS A 240 -5.92 -23.75 -5.52
CA LYS A 240 -5.27 -25.05 -5.40
C LYS A 240 -5.69 -25.81 -4.13
N LYS A 241 -5.92 -25.10 -3.03
CA LYS A 241 -6.20 -25.72 -1.73
C LYS A 241 -7.68 -26.09 -1.54
N PHE A 242 -8.61 -25.27 -2.01
CA PHE A 242 -10.04 -25.41 -1.68
C PHE A 242 -10.94 -25.61 -2.90
N VAL A 243 -10.50 -25.25 -4.10
CA VAL A 243 -11.35 -25.30 -5.30
C VAL A 243 -10.93 -26.42 -6.25
N GLY A 244 -9.63 -26.56 -6.53
CA GLY A 244 -9.11 -27.45 -7.56
C GLY A 244 -9.44 -28.93 -7.35
N SER A 245 -9.45 -29.41 -6.10
CA SER A 245 -9.82 -30.79 -5.75
C SER A 245 -11.34 -31.00 -5.59
N HIS A 246 -12.13 -29.93 -5.67
CA HIS A 246 -13.58 -29.92 -5.42
C HIS A 246 -14.32 -29.14 -6.51
N LEU A 247 -13.86 -29.22 -7.76
CA LEU A 247 -14.39 -28.42 -8.87
C LEU A 247 -15.88 -28.66 -9.11
N ASP A 248 -16.32 -29.91 -8.99
CA ASP A 248 -17.72 -30.29 -9.14
C ASP A 248 -18.63 -29.62 -8.08
N GLU A 249 -18.05 -29.21 -6.95
CA GLU A 249 -18.80 -28.69 -5.81
C GLU A 249 -18.79 -27.16 -5.73
N VAL A 250 -17.67 -26.54 -6.09
CA VAL A 250 -17.45 -25.10 -5.87
C VAL A 250 -16.89 -24.37 -7.09
N GLY A 251 -16.76 -25.04 -8.24
CA GLY A 251 -16.19 -24.48 -9.46
C GLY A 251 -16.87 -23.18 -9.91
N ASP A 252 -18.21 -23.17 -9.93
CA ASP A 252 -19.00 -22.00 -10.34
C ASP A 252 -19.00 -20.86 -9.31
N LEU A 253 -18.62 -21.16 -8.07
CA LEU A 253 -18.60 -20.19 -6.97
C LEU A 253 -17.32 -19.34 -6.96
N TYR A 254 -16.27 -19.83 -7.62
CA TYR A 254 -14.96 -19.21 -7.59
C TYR A 254 -14.39 -19.03 -9.01
N VAL A 255 -14.87 -17.99 -9.69
CA VAL A 255 -14.27 -17.55 -10.94
C VAL A 255 -12.99 -16.78 -10.63
N ALA A 256 -11.86 -17.49 -10.64
CA ALA A 256 -10.55 -16.86 -10.52
C ALA A 256 -10.26 -16.04 -11.78
N LYS A 257 -10.69 -14.77 -11.81
CA LYS A 257 -10.35 -13.82 -12.89
C LYS A 257 -8.82 -13.69 -13.10
N SER A 258 -8.02 -14.14 -12.13
CA SER A 258 -6.56 -14.16 -12.11
C SER A 258 -5.91 -15.47 -12.58
N VAL A 259 -6.67 -16.51 -12.95
CA VAL A 259 -6.10 -17.75 -13.55
C VAL A 259 -6.14 -17.70 -15.08
N ILE A 260 -7.04 -16.90 -15.67
CA ILE A 260 -7.17 -16.76 -17.14
C ILE A 260 -6.23 -15.67 -17.70
N SER A 261 -5.72 -14.76 -16.87
CA SER A 261 -4.71 -13.77 -17.29
C SER A 261 -3.36 -14.03 -16.61
N GLY A 262 -2.49 -14.77 -17.30
CA GLY A 262 -1.07 -14.76 -17.02
C GLY A 262 -0.53 -13.33 -17.09
N ASN A 263 0.35 -12.98 -16.14
CA ASN A 263 1.13 -11.76 -16.07
C ASN A 263 0.37 -10.42 -16.11
N ARG A 264 0.22 -9.82 -14.93
CA ARG A 264 0.55 -8.40 -14.74
C ARG A 264 0.88 -8.17 -13.26
N GLY A 265 2.15 -7.86 -13.01
CA GLY A 265 2.69 -7.58 -11.68
C GLY A 265 2.03 -6.35 -11.05
N GLU A 266 1.79 -6.47 -9.75
CA GLU A 266 1.60 -5.34 -8.82
C GLU A 266 2.93 -4.63 -8.56
#